data_AF-A0A962V5D3-F1
#
_entry.id   AF-A0A962V5D3-F1
#
_cell.length_a   1.000
_cell.length_b   1.000
_cell.length_c   1.000
_cell.angle_alpha   90.00
_cell.angle_beta   90.00
_cell.angle_gamma   90.00
#
_symmetry.space_group_name_H-M   'P 1'
#
loop_
_entity.id
_entity.type
_entity.pdbx_description
1 polymer ?
#
loop_
_entity_poly.entity_id
_entity_poly.type
_entity_poly.pdbx_seq_one_letter_code
_entity_poly.pdbx_strand_id
1 'polypeptide(L)'
;AGQAIAQNVITEWNETALDAIRTARAGAAPAARLYAMVNVAMYDAVNGIKKNRHSCGAGYDYALVPPNSSAPVRASEEAAAAAAAYEVLTALYPAGSADYATQLADDLDDLGGLGNSKVADGYDWGVFVGQEVVALRANDGASPQEILPGGTAPGQFQADFTSAQYRNMTPFGISDPTLYLSDGPPALDSEEYAEALNEVKVFGERGSEDADISNQEAEELFRFWAGGGGSARPPGEWIKIAITVAEDRKTTKSISKTARLFALLGMSMGDSVVVSWNDKFDYQAWRPATAIHNADTDGNPDTVADPSWIQRNGSIGSSPEHTSGQSTFAGAGSTVMAHFYHRDHVRFSFEGDDAIAGPRSFRSFSQA
;
A
#
# COMPACT_ATOMS: atom_id res chain seq x y z
N ALA A 1 12.78 -34.64 1.66
CA ALA A 1 13.75 -33.57 2.01
C ALA A 1 13.41 -32.38 1.14
N GLY A 2 12.63 -31.44 1.68
CA GLY A 2 12.23 -30.24 0.95
C GLY A 2 13.45 -29.36 0.73
N GLN A 3 13.78 -29.10 -0.54
CA GLN A 3 14.68 -28.01 -0.88
C GLN A 3 14.02 -26.74 -0.35
N ALA A 4 14.63 -26.10 0.65
CA ALA A 4 14.35 -24.71 0.96
C ALA A 4 14.46 -23.93 -0.36
N ILE A 5 13.36 -23.27 -0.75
CA ILE A 5 13.37 -22.38 -1.90
C ILE A 5 14.43 -21.32 -1.57
N ALA A 6 15.42 -21.13 -2.44
CA ALA A 6 16.40 -20.06 -2.26
C ALA A 6 15.64 -18.75 -2.05
N GLN A 7 15.80 -18.16 -0.86
CA GLN A 7 15.06 -16.97 -0.47
C GLN A 7 15.47 -15.80 -1.37
N ASN A 8 14.52 -14.91 -1.68
CA ASN A 8 14.74 -13.77 -2.55
C ASN A 8 14.77 -12.49 -1.72
N VAL A 9 15.91 -11.81 -1.73
CA VAL A 9 16.16 -10.56 -0.98
C VAL A 9 15.04 -9.53 -1.14
N ILE A 10 14.40 -9.42 -2.31
CA ILE A 10 13.31 -8.46 -2.54
C ILE A 10 12.08 -8.80 -1.69
N THR A 11 11.70 -10.09 -1.64
CA THR A 11 10.54 -10.50 -0.84
C THR A 11 10.84 -10.42 0.66
N GLU A 12 12.07 -10.74 1.07
CA GLU A 12 12.50 -10.68 2.48
C GLU A 12 12.48 -9.24 3.02
N TRP A 13 13.03 -8.29 2.28
CA TRP A 13 12.98 -6.88 2.69
C TRP A 13 11.57 -6.27 2.61
N ASN A 14 10.67 -6.83 1.79
CA ASN A 14 9.25 -6.48 1.86
C ASN A 14 8.58 -7.02 3.14
N GLU A 15 8.88 -8.25 3.57
CA GLU A 15 8.42 -8.75 4.88
C GLU A 15 8.90 -7.86 6.02
N THR A 16 10.17 -7.44 6.00
CA THR A 16 10.73 -6.48 6.97
C THR A 16 10.01 -5.13 6.94
N ALA A 17 9.64 -4.63 5.75
CA ALA A 17 8.85 -3.41 5.63
C ALA A 17 7.42 -3.58 6.18
N LEU A 18 6.79 -4.73 5.98
CA LEU A 18 5.48 -5.05 6.57
C LEU A 18 5.57 -5.04 8.10
N ASP A 19 6.61 -5.67 8.66
CA ASP A 19 6.84 -5.71 10.11
C ASP A 19 7.16 -4.33 10.71
N ALA A 20 7.86 -3.47 9.97
CA ALA A 20 8.09 -2.08 10.35
C ALA A 20 6.75 -1.32 10.51
N ILE A 21 5.82 -1.49 9.57
CA ILE A 21 4.48 -0.87 9.61
C ILE A 21 3.65 -1.41 10.78
N ARG A 22 3.63 -2.73 10.95
CA ARG A 22 2.93 -3.39 12.07
C ARG A 22 3.43 -2.86 13.42
N THR A 23 4.75 -2.86 13.61
CA THR A 23 5.42 -2.44 14.85
C THR A 23 5.16 -0.96 15.15
N ALA A 24 5.27 -0.10 14.14
CA ALA A 24 5.00 1.33 14.29
C ALA A 24 3.51 1.65 14.41
N ARG A 25 2.62 0.69 14.14
CA ARG A 25 1.16 0.86 14.03
C ARG A 25 0.79 2.02 13.09
N ALA A 26 1.59 2.21 12.03
CA ALA A 26 1.47 3.34 11.12
C ALA A 26 0.11 3.35 10.40
N GLY A 27 -0.36 4.52 9.95
CA GLY A 27 -1.57 4.65 9.12
C GLY A 27 -1.38 4.13 7.69
N ALA A 28 -2.46 4.01 6.91
CA ALA A 28 -2.39 3.49 5.54
C ALA A 28 -1.53 4.36 4.61
N ALA A 29 -1.64 5.69 4.70
CA ALA A 29 -0.85 6.63 3.89
C ALA A 29 0.68 6.52 4.13
N PRO A 30 1.18 6.61 5.39
CA PRO A 30 2.61 6.35 5.64
C PRO A 30 3.04 4.93 5.24
N ALA A 31 2.18 3.93 5.39
CA ALA A 31 2.49 2.55 4.98
C ALA A 31 2.71 2.44 3.46
N ALA A 32 1.79 2.97 2.66
CA ALA A 32 1.92 3.00 1.20
C ALA A 32 3.20 3.76 0.76
N ARG A 33 3.52 4.89 1.42
CA ARG A 33 4.75 5.64 1.16
C ARG A 33 6.00 4.81 1.46
N LEU A 34 6.05 4.09 2.59
CA LEU A 34 7.18 3.22 2.92
C LEU A 34 7.36 2.14 1.84
N TYR A 35 6.29 1.42 1.50
CA TYR A 35 6.36 0.35 0.52
C TYR A 35 6.80 0.87 -0.86
N ALA A 36 6.34 2.05 -1.27
CA ALA A 36 6.81 2.69 -2.49
C ALA A 36 8.33 2.98 -2.44
N MET A 37 8.80 3.63 -1.38
CA MET A 37 10.20 4.02 -1.26
C MET A 37 11.16 2.83 -1.19
N VAL A 38 10.85 1.82 -0.36
CA VAL A 38 11.68 0.61 -0.22
C VAL A 38 11.79 -0.12 -1.56
N ASN A 39 10.66 -0.30 -2.25
CA ASN A 39 10.64 -1.05 -3.50
C ASN A 39 11.27 -0.30 -4.68
N VAL A 40 11.12 1.02 -4.74
CA VAL A 40 11.83 1.85 -5.72
C VAL A 40 13.34 1.80 -5.48
N ALA A 41 13.79 1.92 -4.23
CA ALA A 41 15.21 1.86 -3.90
C ALA A 41 15.83 0.52 -4.31
N MET A 42 15.18 -0.61 -3.98
CA MET A 42 15.62 -1.93 -4.44
C MET A 42 15.62 -2.06 -5.97
N TYR A 43 14.60 -1.56 -6.65
CA TYR A 43 14.50 -1.62 -8.10
C TYR A 43 15.59 -0.82 -8.79
N ASP A 44 15.83 0.43 -8.39
CA ASP A 44 16.85 1.28 -8.99
C ASP A 44 18.26 0.78 -8.66
N ALA A 45 18.48 0.18 -7.48
CA ALA A 45 19.74 -0.45 -7.12
C ALA A 45 20.06 -1.63 -8.07
N VAL A 46 19.10 -2.54 -8.26
CA VAL A 46 19.23 -3.71 -9.15
C VAL A 46 19.36 -3.28 -10.63
N ASN A 47 18.49 -2.37 -11.08
CA ASN A 47 18.47 -1.94 -12.47
C ASN A 47 19.69 -1.10 -12.84
N GLY A 48 20.22 -0.31 -11.91
CA GLY A 48 21.41 0.50 -12.15
C GLY A 48 22.62 -0.36 -12.55
N ILE A 49 22.83 -1.48 -11.83
CA ILE A 49 23.86 -2.48 -12.14
C ILE A 49 23.61 -3.10 -13.52
N LYS A 50 22.36 -3.51 -13.81
CA LYS A 50 22.03 -4.16 -15.09
C LYS A 50 22.17 -3.26 -16.30
N LYS A 51 21.71 -2.01 -16.22
CA LYS A 51 21.82 -1.07 -17.33
C LYS A 51 23.28 -0.83 -17.69
N ASN A 52 24.15 -0.66 -16.68
CA ASN A 52 25.57 -0.46 -16.95
C ASN A 52 26.26 -1.73 -17.48
N ARG A 53 25.79 -2.93 -17.07
CA ARG A 53 26.25 -4.22 -17.61
C ARG A 53 25.89 -4.44 -19.09
N HIS A 54 24.76 -3.92 -19.54
CA HIS A 54 24.21 -4.16 -20.88
C HIS A 54 24.10 -2.87 -21.69
N SER A 55 25.22 -2.13 -21.86
CA SER A 55 25.35 -0.79 -22.47
C SER A 55 24.71 -0.55 -23.86
N CYS A 56 23.96 -1.51 -24.40
CA CYS A 56 23.20 -1.48 -25.64
C CYS A 56 21.69 -1.66 -25.39
N GLY A 57 20.98 -0.54 -25.21
CA GLY A 57 19.58 -0.36 -25.64
C GLY A 57 18.46 -1.22 -25.03
N ALA A 58 18.73 -2.07 -24.04
CA ALA A 58 17.67 -2.82 -23.37
C ALA A 58 16.93 -1.92 -22.37
N GLY A 59 15.60 -1.90 -22.42
CA GLY A 59 14.68 -1.04 -21.64
C GLY A 59 14.70 -1.25 -20.12
N TYR A 60 15.86 -1.05 -19.51
CA TYR A 60 16.07 -0.95 -18.08
C TYR A 60 15.99 0.53 -17.70
N ASP A 61 14.75 0.99 -17.53
CA ASP A 61 14.48 2.32 -17.00
C ASP A 61 14.68 2.36 -15.49
N TYR A 62 14.78 3.57 -14.94
CA TYR A 62 14.81 3.82 -13.50
C TYR A 62 13.47 4.41 -13.05
N ALA A 63 13.15 4.28 -11.77
CA ALA A 63 11.97 4.87 -11.17
C ALA A 63 12.27 6.28 -10.64
N LEU A 64 13.24 6.42 -9.73
CA LEU A 64 13.62 7.72 -9.14
C LEU A 64 15.10 8.04 -9.32
N VAL A 65 15.99 7.09 -9.07
CA VAL A 65 17.45 7.31 -9.08
C VAL A 65 18.02 6.82 -10.41
N PRO A 66 18.45 7.74 -11.31
CA PRO A 66 19.03 7.33 -12.58
C PRO A 66 20.37 6.63 -12.37
N PRO A 67 20.66 5.56 -13.14
CA PRO A 67 22.01 5.01 -13.20
C PRO A 67 22.98 6.08 -13.69
N ASN A 68 23.96 6.39 -12.86
CA ASN A 68 25.04 7.31 -13.19
C ASN A 68 26.32 6.52 -13.52
N SER A 69 27.40 7.22 -13.88
CA SER A 69 28.69 6.61 -14.20
C SER A 69 29.34 5.83 -13.04
N SER A 70 28.83 5.98 -11.82
CA SER A 70 29.31 5.30 -10.62
C SER A 70 28.65 3.94 -10.39
N ALA A 71 27.58 3.58 -11.13
CA ALA A 71 26.93 2.28 -10.99
C ALA A 71 27.90 1.14 -11.36
N PRO A 72 28.15 0.13 -10.51
CA PRO A 72 29.12 -0.91 -10.80
C PRO A 72 28.62 -1.92 -11.85
N VAL A 73 29.48 -2.30 -12.81
CA VAL A 73 29.13 -3.20 -13.94
C VAL A 73 28.97 -4.67 -13.50
N ARG A 74 29.66 -5.07 -12.42
CA ARG A 74 29.78 -6.47 -11.97
C ARG A 74 29.52 -6.70 -10.48
N ALA A 75 28.79 -5.79 -9.83
CA ALA A 75 28.36 -5.95 -8.45
C ALA A 75 27.27 -7.02 -8.27
N SER A 76 27.10 -7.49 -7.04
CA SER A 76 25.95 -8.29 -6.61
C SER A 76 24.70 -7.41 -6.61
N GLU A 77 23.67 -7.87 -7.31
CA GLU A 77 22.36 -7.22 -7.37
C GLU A 77 21.63 -7.40 -6.03
N GLU A 78 21.85 -8.53 -5.37
CA GLU A 78 21.30 -8.88 -4.06
C GLU A 78 21.83 -7.95 -2.95
N ALA A 79 23.16 -7.80 -2.85
CA ALA A 79 23.77 -6.89 -1.87
C ALA A 79 23.31 -5.44 -2.07
N ALA A 80 23.15 -5.01 -3.33
CA ALA A 80 22.66 -3.67 -3.65
C ALA A 80 21.19 -3.47 -3.24
N ALA A 81 20.33 -4.45 -3.47
CA ALA A 81 18.93 -4.37 -3.06
C ALA A 81 18.80 -4.34 -1.53
N ALA A 82 19.52 -5.23 -0.82
CA ALA A 82 19.50 -5.29 0.64
C ALA A 82 19.95 -3.97 1.27
N ALA A 83 21.10 -3.43 0.82
CA ALA A 83 21.62 -2.16 1.33
C ALA A 83 20.68 -0.98 1.03
N ALA A 84 20.06 -0.94 -0.16
CA ALA A 84 19.10 0.11 -0.50
C ALA A 84 17.83 0.07 0.36
N ALA A 85 17.29 -1.12 0.63
CA ALA A 85 16.14 -1.30 1.51
C ALA A 85 16.48 -0.91 2.97
N TYR A 86 17.64 -1.33 3.46
CA TYR A 86 18.15 -0.98 4.78
C TYR A 86 18.20 0.54 5.01
N GLU A 87 18.76 1.30 4.07
CA GLU A 87 18.87 2.77 4.19
C GLU A 87 17.49 3.43 4.28
N VAL A 88 16.53 3.02 3.43
CA VAL A 88 15.17 3.58 3.44
C VAL A 88 14.45 3.24 4.75
N LEU A 89 14.52 1.98 5.20
CA LEU A 89 13.86 1.53 6.42
C LEU A 89 14.45 2.21 7.67
N THR A 90 15.76 2.31 7.77
CA THR A 90 16.45 2.98 8.88
C THR A 90 16.12 4.48 8.91
N ALA A 91 16.02 5.13 7.76
CA ALA A 91 15.69 6.55 7.70
C ALA A 91 14.24 6.85 8.14
N LEU A 92 13.28 6.01 7.76
CA LEU A 92 11.85 6.24 8.02
C LEU A 92 11.35 5.62 9.33
N TYR A 93 11.91 4.48 9.73
CA TYR A 93 11.50 3.69 10.89
C TYR A 93 12.70 3.29 11.77
N PRO A 94 13.44 4.27 12.34
CA PRO A 94 14.71 4.03 13.05
C PRO A 94 14.59 3.16 14.30
N ALA A 95 13.38 2.94 14.83
CA ALA A 95 13.16 2.05 15.96
C ALA A 95 13.55 0.58 15.66
N GLY A 96 13.47 0.16 14.39
CA GLY A 96 13.84 -1.19 13.95
C GLY A 96 15.28 -1.34 13.45
N SER A 97 16.10 -0.28 13.49
CA SER A 97 17.43 -0.26 12.84
C SER A 97 18.39 -1.36 13.29
N ALA A 98 18.28 -1.85 14.53
CA ALA A 98 19.10 -2.97 15.00
C ALA A 98 18.76 -4.27 14.29
N ASP A 99 17.47 -4.54 14.08
CA ASP A 99 16.99 -5.73 13.38
C ASP A 99 17.32 -5.64 11.89
N TYR A 100 17.13 -4.47 11.29
CA TYR A 100 17.49 -4.23 9.88
C TYR A 100 19.00 -4.39 9.65
N ALA A 101 19.84 -3.92 10.58
CA ALA A 101 21.28 -4.07 10.48
C ALA A 101 21.71 -5.55 10.62
N THR A 102 21.01 -6.32 11.45
CA THR A 102 21.25 -7.76 11.60
C THR A 102 20.91 -8.49 10.29
N GLN A 103 19.73 -8.25 9.74
CA GLN A 103 19.32 -8.84 8.46
C GLN A 103 20.27 -8.47 7.32
N LEU A 104 20.69 -7.21 7.22
CA LEU A 104 21.67 -6.79 6.21
C LEU A 104 23.02 -7.50 6.38
N ALA A 105 23.50 -7.68 7.62
CA ALA A 105 24.75 -8.38 7.87
C ALA A 105 24.65 -9.85 7.43
N ASP A 106 23.55 -10.53 7.78
CA ASP A 106 23.30 -11.92 7.38
C ASP A 106 23.21 -12.06 5.84
N ASP A 107 22.48 -11.17 5.16
CA ASP A 107 22.38 -11.13 3.69
C ASP A 107 23.76 -11.00 3.03
N LEU A 108 24.61 -10.11 3.56
CA LEU A 108 25.95 -9.88 3.01
C LEU A 108 26.88 -11.07 3.26
N ASP A 109 26.80 -11.70 4.43
CA ASP A 109 27.60 -12.87 4.78
C ASP A 109 27.24 -14.08 3.90
N ASP A 110 25.95 -14.30 3.63
CA ASP A 110 25.47 -15.36 2.72
C ASP A 110 25.96 -15.17 1.27
N LEU A 111 26.24 -13.92 0.87
CA LEU A 111 26.83 -13.58 -0.44
C LEU A 111 28.37 -13.69 -0.46
N GLY A 112 29.00 -14.09 0.65
CA GLY A 112 30.44 -14.24 0.80
C GLY A 112 31.14 -13.06 1.49
N GLY A 113 30.38 -12.18 2.13
CA GLY A 113 30.84 -11.05 2.95
C GLY A 113 31.45 -9.89 2.17
N LEU A 114 31.68 -8.77 2.87
CA LEU A 114 32.27 -7.55 2.28
C LEU A 114 33.73 -7.72 1.81
N GLY A 115 34.39 -8.83 2.13
CA GLY A 115 35.69 -9.17 1.53
C GLY A 115 35.58 -9.53 0.04
N ASN A 116 34.40 -9.91 -0.43
CA ASN A 116 34.13 -10.13 -1.85
C ASN A 116 33.84 -8.79 -2.55
N SER A 117 34.75 -8.37 -3.45
CA SER A 117 34.61 -7.10 -4.21
C SER A 117 33.24 -6.89 -4.85
N LYS A 118 32.58 -7.94 -5.36
CA LYS A 118 31.25 -7.78 -5.97
C LYS A 118 30.17 -7.46 -4.94
N VAL A 119 30.29 -8.01 -3.74
CA VAL A 119 29.38 -7.76 -2.62
C VAL A 119 29.62 -6.36 -2.07
N ALA A 120 30.88 -5.97 -1.86
CA ALA A 120 31.26 -4.63 -1.44
C ALA A 120 30.77 -3.55 -2.43
N ASP A 121 31.05 -3.72 -3.74
CA ASP A 121 30.58 -2.79 -4.78
C ASP A 121 29.04 -2.69 -4.81
N GLY A 122 28.35 -3.82 -4.59
CA GLY A 122 26.90 -3.88 -4.53
C GLY A 122 26.35 -3.14 -3.31
N TYR A 123 26.92 -3.40 -2.14
CA TYR A 123 26.61 -2.71 -0.89
C TYR A 123 26.78 -1.19 -1.04
N ASP A 124 27.94 -0.72 -1.48
CA ASP A 124 28.22 0.73 -1.63
C ASP A 124 27.24 1.40 -2.60
N TRP A 125 26.91 0.72 -3.71
CA TRP A 125 25.92 1.21 -4.67
C TRP A 125 24.50 1.23 -4.08
N GLY A 126 24.11 0.19 -3.35
CA GLY A 126 22.82 0.11 -2.68
C GLY A 126 22.65 1.19 -1.62
N VAL A 127 23.69 1.43 -0.81
CA VAL A 127 23.72 2.54 0.16
C VAL A 127 23.47 3.87 -0.54
N PHE A 128 24.21 4.15 -1.61
CA PHE A 128 24.01 5.37 -2.40
C PHE A 128 22.58 5.50 -2.91
N VAL A 129 22.03 4.45 -3.54
CA VAL A 129 20.66 4.51 -4.10
C VAL A 129 19.61 4.71 -3.01
N GLY A 130 19.72 3.99 -1.89
CA GLY A 130 18.78 4.13 -0.77
C GLY A 130 18.79 5.54 -0.18
N GLN A 131 19.98 6.12 0.02
CA GLN A 131 20.13 7.50 0.49
C GLN A 131 19.57 8.53 -0.50
N GLU A 132 19.79 8.34 -1.80
CA GLU A 132 19.23 9.22 -2.82
C GLU A 132 17.70 9.14 -2.87
N VAL A 133 17.10 7.95 -2.73
CA VAL A 133 15.64 7.82 -2.61
C VAL A 133 15.13 8.57 -1.39
N VAL A 134 15.77 8.44 -0.23
CA VAL A 134 15.40 9.19 0.98
C VAL A 134 15.51 10.70 0.74
N ALA A 135 16.60 11.16 0.11
CA ALA A 135 16.84 12.57 -0.17
C ALA A 135 15.81 13.16 -1.15
N LEU A 136 15.54 12.46 -2.25
CA LEU A 136 14.52 12.86 -3.25
C LEU A 136 13.13 12.95 -2.65
N ARG A 137 12.86 12.17 -1.59
CA ARG A 137 11.56 12.12 -0.91
C ARG A 137 11.50 12.95 0.38
N ALA A 138 12.57 13.62 0.78
CA ALA A 138 12.64 14.35 2.05
C ALA A 138 11.63 15.51 2.13
N ASN A 139 11.35 16.16 1.00
CA ASN A 139 10.40 17.27 0.89
C ASN A 139 9.27 16.94 -0.09
N ASP A 140 8.84 15.68 -0.12
CA ASP A 140 7.82 15.23 -1.06
C ASP A 140 6.40 15.69 -0.71
N GLY A 141 6.17 16.39 0.41
CA GLY A 141 4.84 16.84 0.84
C GLY A 141 4.16 15.92 1.85
N ALA A 142 4.76 14.78 2.23
CA ALA A 142 4.24 13.93 3.31
C ALA A 142 4.47 14.52 4.73
N SER A 143 5.18 15.64 4.84
CA SER A 143 5.45 16.37 6.07
C SER A 143 5.53 17.89 5.84
N PRO A 144 5.31 18.74 6.86
CA PRO A 144 4.86 18.41 8.22
C PRO A 144 3.43 17.85 8.24
N GLN A 145 3.01 17.30 9.37
CA GLN A 145 1.62 16.81 9.53
C GLN A 145 0.63 17.98 9.35
N GLU A 146 -0.45 17.71 8.62
CA GLU A 146 -1.56 18.63 8.46
C GLU A 146 -2.83 17.97 8.99
N ILE A 147 -3.61 18.76 9.74
CA ILE A 147 -4.89 18.36 10.29
C ILE A 147 -5.96 19.21 9.63
N LEU A 148 -6.91 18.57 8.97
CA LEU A 148 -8.14 19.21 8.51
C LEU A 148 -9.21 19.03 9.60
N PRO A 149 -9.67 20.12 10.26
CA PRO A 149 -10.66 20.00 11.32
C PRO A 149 -11.98 19.44 10.81
N GLY A 150 -12.69 18.71 11.68
CA GLY A 150 -14.03 18.23 11.40
C GLY A 150 -15.05 19.38 11.18
N GLY A 151 -16.01 19.14 10.30
CA GLY A 151 -17.14 20.04 10.05
C GLY A 151 -18.36 19.77 10.93
N THR A 152 -19.37 20.62 10.82
CA THR A 152 -20.63 20.51 11.58
C THR A 152 -21.89 20.59 10.72
N ALA A 153 -21.76 20.95 9.44
CA ALA A 153 -22.90 20.98 8.53
C ALA A 153 -23.30 19.55 8.08
N PRO A 154 -24.56 19.34 7.65
CA PRO A 154 -24.96 18.10 6.99
C PRO A 154 -24.02 17.75 5.83
N GLY A 155 -23.67 16.47 5.71
CA GLY A 155 -22.70 15.98 4.72
C GLY A 155 -21.22 16.11 5.12
N GLN A 156 -20.87 16.84 6.17
CA GLN A 156 -19.46 17.02 6.57
C GLN A 156 -18.99 16.00 7.59
N PHE A 157 -17.79 15.46 7.37
CA PHE A 157 -17.08 14.59 8.30
C PHE A 157 -16.75 15.34 9.59
N GLN A 158 -17.18 14.79 10.72
CA GLN A 158 -17.22 15.52 12.00
C GLN A 158 -15.94 15.41 12.84
N ALA A 159 -15.00 14.50 12.49
CA ALA A 159 -13.75 14.33 13.22
C ALA A 159 -12.56 14.93 12.46
N ASP A 160 -11.48 15.22 13.19
CA ASP A 160 -10.25 15.72 12.60
C ASP A 160 -9.61 14.69 11.66
N PHE A 161 -9.33 15.09 10.43
CA PHE A 161 -8.58 14.30 9.47
C PHE A 161 -7.09 14.60 9.60
N THR A 162 -6.39 13.79 10.40
CA THR A 162 -5.02 14.04 10.88
C THR A 162 -3.90 13.64 9.92
N SER A 163 -4.24 13.23 8.69
CA SER A 163 -3.26 12.80 7.69
C SER A 163 -3.43 13.56 6.37
N ALA A 164 -4.08 14.74 6.41
CA ALA A 164 -4.43 15.51 5.22
C ALA A 164 -3.22 15.86 4.34
N GLN A 165 -2.03 16.00 4.92
CA GLN A 165 -0.81 16.39 4.18
C GLN A 165 -0.45 15.41 3.07
N TYR A 166 -0.81 14.13 3.18
CA TYR A 166 -0.45 13.12 2.17
C TYR A 166 -1.09 13.37 0.80
N ARG A 167 -2.12 14.24 0.70
CA ARG A 167 -2.65 14.73 -0.57
C ARG A 167 -1.62 15.56 -1.37
N ASN A 168 -0.66 16.15 -0.67
CA ASN A 168 0.42 16.95 -1.25
C ASN A 168 1.65 16.09 -1.57
N MET A 169 1.61 14.78 -1.27
CA MET A 169 2.73 13.90 -1.55
C MET A 169 2.98 13.86 -3.06
N THR A 170 4.22 14.16 -3.47
CA THR A 170 4.66 14.10 -4.86
C THR A 170 4.45 12.66 -5.35
N PRO A 171 3.71 12.42 -6.43
CA PRO A 171 3.54 11.06 -6.93
C PRO A 171 4.87 10.40 -7.33
N PHE A 172 4.87 9.08 -7.39
CA PHE A 172 5.97 8.23 -7.83
C PHE A 172 5.89 7.90 -9.31
N GLY A 173 4.70 7.59 -9.84
CA GLY A 173 4.50 7.11 -11.21
C GLY A 173 3.59 7.98 -12.07
N ILE A 174 2.50 8.53 -11.51
CA ILE A 174 1.59 9.41 -12.24
C ILE A 174 2.14 10.84 -12.32
N SER A 175 1.98 11.49 -13.48
CA SER A 175 2.50 12.86 -13.69
C SER A 175 1.56 13.95 -13.16
N ASP A 176 0.26 13.68 -13.16
CA ASP A 176 -0.77 14.61 -12.71
C ASP A 176 -1.87 13.81 -11.96
N PRO A 177 -1.96 13.93 -10.63
CA PRO A 177 -2.98 13.25 -9.85
C PRO A 177 -4.40 13.77 -10.11
N THR A 178 -4.54 14.99 -10.66
CA THR A 178 -5.86 15.61 -10.89
C THR A 178 -6.67 14.89 -11.96
N LEU A 179 -6.02 14.13 -12.85
CA LEU A 179 -6.65 13.31 -13.89
C LEU A 179 -7.40 12.09 -13.34
N TYR A 180 -7.24 11.79 -12.04
CA TYR A 180 -7.79 10.61 -11.39
C TYR A 180 -8.76 10.96 -10.24
N LEU A 181 -9.03 12.25 -10.01
CA LEU A 181 -10.02 12.68 -9.02
C LEU A 181 -11.42 12.26 -9.46
N SER A 182 -12.26 11.95 -8.47
CA SER A 182 -13.65 11.59 -8.74
C SER A 182 -14.53 12.83 -8.93
N ASP A 183 -15.76 12.64 -9.39
CA ASP A 183 -16.76 13.72 -9.47
C ASP A 183 -17.36 14.09 -8.09
N GLY A 184 -16.97 13.37 -7.03
CA GLY A 184 -17.48 13.52 -5.67
C GLY A 184 -18.57 12.53 -5.30
N PRO A 185 -19.03 12.54 -4.03
CA PRO A 185 -20.17 11.74 -3.61
C PRO A 185 -21.47 12.29 -4.21
N PRO A 186 -22.54 11.47 -4.31
CA PRO A 186 -23.86 11.93 -4.71
C PRO A 186 -24.35 13.09 -3.83
N ALA A 187 -25.12 14.02 -4.43
CA ALA A 187 -25.69 15.14 -3.69
C ALA A 187 -26.68 14.66 -2.61
N LEU A 188 -26.69 15.29 -1.43
CA LEU A 188 -27.48 14.83 -0.29
C LEU A 188 -28.98 14.73 -0.59
N ASP A 189 -29.53 15.60 -1.44
CA ASP A 189 -30.95 15.65 -1.83
C ASP A 189 -31.27 14.77 -3.05
N SER A 190 -30.33 13.94 -3.51
CA SER A 190 -30.52 13.07 -4.68
C SER A 190 -31.08 11.69 -4.31
N GLU A 191 -31.74 11.05 -5.29
CA GLU A 191 -32.19 9.66 -5.19
C GLU A 191 -31.01 8.70 -4.98
N GLU A 192 -29.89 8.91 -5.68
CA GLU A 192 -28.67 8.09 -5.58
C GLU A 192 -28.08 8.11 -4.15
N TYR A 193 -28.07 9.26 -3.49
CA TYR A 193 -27.66 9.35 -2.08
C TYR A 193 -28.61 8.59 -1.15
N ALA A 194 -29.93 8.73 -1.35
CA ALA A 194 -30.92 8.05 -0.54
C ALA A 194 -30.83 6.51 -0.70
N GLU A 195 -30.62 6.02 -1.93
CA GLU A 195 -30.41 4.60 -2.21
C GLU A 195 -29.16 4.08 -1.49
N ALA A 196 -28.02 4.76 -1.63
CA ALA A 196 -26.77 4.35 -0.98
C ALA A 196 -26.88 4.38 0.56
N LEU A 197 -27.49 5.41 1.14
CA LEU A 197 -27.71 5.50 2.59
C LEU A 197 -28.61 4.37 3.09
N ASN A 198 -29.73 4.11 2.40
CA ASN A 198 -30.70 3.10 2.80
C ASN A 198 -30.13 1.68 2.64
N GLU A 199 -29.31 1.42 1.62
CA GLU A 199 -28.58 0.16 1.47
C GLU A 199 -27.67 -0.09 2.68
N VAL A 200 -26.82 0.89 3.04
CA VAL A 200 -25.93 0.77 4.20
C VAL A 200 -26.72 0.67 5.51
N LYS A 201 -27.84 1.39 5.62
CA LYS A 201 -28.70 1.31 6.80
C LYS A 201 -29.25 -0.10 7.01
N VAL A 202 -29.65 -0.80 5.94
CA VAL A 202 -30.18 -2.17 6.02
C VAL A 202 -29.08 -3.20 6.24
N PHE A 203 -28.06 -3.24 5.38
CA PHE A 203 -27.05 -4.31 5.41
C PHE A 203 -25.89 -4.06 6.38
N GLY A 204 -25.68 -2.79 6.73
CA GLY A 204 -24.65 -2.35 7.65
C GLY A 204 -25.11 -2.26 9.10
N GLU A 205 -26.37 -2.56 9.43
CA GLU A 205 -26.83 -2.56 10.83
C GLU A 205 -26.30 -3.77 11.60
N ARG A 206 -25.95 -3.56 12.87
CA ARG A 206 -25.56 -4.64 13.76
C ARG A 206 -26.69 -5.64 13.97
N GLY A 207 -26.42 -6.88 13.56
CA GLY A 207 -27.37 -7.98 13.69
C GLY A 207 -28.36 -8.06 12.53
N SER A 208 -28.18 -7.25 11.47
CA SER A 208 -28.94 -7.39 10.24
C SER A 208 -28.89 -8.83 9.73
N GLU A 209 -30.04 -9.32 9.26
CA GLU A 209 -30.12 -10.59 8.56
C GLU A 209 -30.01 -10.32 7.06
N ASP A 210 -29.13 -11.05 6.39
CA ASP A 210 -28.90 -10.98 4.96
C ASP A 210 -29.10 -12.40 4.39
N ALA A 211 -29.82 -12.49 3.27
CA ALA A 211 -30.14 -13.77 2.66
C ALA A 211 -28.93 -14.43 1.97
N ASP A 212 -27.93 -13.64 1.59
CA ASP A 212 -26.77 -14.06 0.82
C ASP A 212 -25.52 -14.28 1.68
N ILE A 213 -25.40 -13.61 2.83
CA ILE A 213 -24.25 -13.72 3.72
C ILE A 213 -24.64 -13.78 5.21
N SER A 214 -24.20 -14.82 5.91
CA SER A 214 -24.43 -14.92 7.35
C SER A 214 -23.66 -13.84 8.13
N ASN A 215 -24.15 -13.51 9.34
CA ASN A 215 -23.43 -12.57 10.22
C ASN A 215 -22.00 -13.01 10.54
N GLN A 216 -21.75 -14.32 10.60
CA GLN A 216 -20.41 -14.86 10.78
C GLN A 216 -19.53 -14.63 9.55
N GLU A 217 -20.02 -14.99 8.36
CA GLU A 217 -19.27 -14.80 7.11
C GLU A 217 -18.98 -13.32 6.83
N ALA A 218 -19.91 -12.42 7.20
CA ALA A 218 -19.72 -10.97 7.09
C ALA A 218 -18.59 -10.47 8.02
N GLU A 219 -18.55 -10.90 9.29
CA GLU A 219 -17.44 -10.57 10.19
C GLU A 219 -16.11 -11.17 9.70
N GLU A 220 -16.12 -12.42 9.20
CA GLU A 220 -14.94 -13.05 8.64
C GLU A 220 -14.40 -12.30 7.41
N LEU A 221 -15.29 -11.81 6.53
CA LEU A 221 -14.92 -10.99 5.37
C LEU A 221 -14.42 -9.61 5.79
N PHE A 222 -15.11 -8.95 6.72
CA PHE A 222 -14.68 -7.66 7.27
C PHE A 222 -13.28 -7.78 7.88
N ARG A 223 -13.08 -8.75 8.76
CA ARG A 223 -11.79 -8.99 9.44
C ARG A 223 -10.67 -9.29 8.46
N PHE A 224 -10.95 -10.08 7.43
CA PHE A 224 -9.95 -10.39 6.41
C PHE A 224 -9.40 -9.15 5.70
N TRP A 225 -10.24 -8.12 5.46
CA TRP A 225 -9.86 -6.90 4.72
C TRP A 225 -9.68 -5.65 5.59
N ALA A 226 -9.92 -5.73 6.91
CA ALA A 226 -9.98 -4.56 7.78
C ALA A 226 -8.69 -3.73 7.78
N GLY A 227 -7.53 -4.38 7.89
CA GLY A 227 -6.23 -3.70 7.89
C GLY A 227 -6.09 -2.67 9.01
N GLY A 228 -6.47 -3.06 10.23
CA GLY A 228 -6.50 -2.22 11.44
C GLY A 228 -5.12 -1.77 11.93
N GLY A 229 -5.10 -0.99 13.01
CA GLY A 229 -3.85 -0.48 13.59
C GLY A 229 -3.01 -1.58 14.23
N GLY A 230 -1.83 -1.85 13.65
CA GLY A 230 -0.97 -2.98 14.02
C GLY A 230 -0.90 -4.07 12.94
N SER A 231 -1.66 -3.93 11.85
CA SER A 231 -1.52 -4.74 10.63
C SER A 231 -0.56 -4.08 9.62
N ALA A 232 -0.31 -4.79 8.52
CA ALA A 232 0.35 -4.32 7.30
C ALA A 232 -0.40 -3.19 6.57
N ARG A 233 -1.65 -2.89 6.97
CA ARG A 233 -2.60 -1.97 6.32
C ARG A 233 -3.04 -2.45 4.94
N PRO A 234 -4.15 -1.91 4.38
CA PRO A 234 -4.60 -2.27 3.04
C PRO A 234 -3.53 -2.26 1.93
N PRO A 235 -2.61 -1.27 1.82
CA PRO A 235 -1.53 -1.35 0.82
C PRO A 235 -0.56 -2.51 1.06
N GLY A 236 -0.31 -2.88 2.33
CA GLY A 236 0.57 -4.00 2.68
C GLY A 236 -0.05 -5.37 2.43
N GLU A 237 -1.38 -5.50 2.50
CA GLU A 237 -2.06 -6.73 2.07
C GLU A 237 -1.80 -7.01 0.58
N TRP A 238 -1.72 -5.99 -0.26
CA TRP A 238 -1.30 -6.15 -1.66
C TRP A 238 0.17 -6.54 -1.82
N ILE A 239 1.05 -6.04 -0.96
CA ILE A 239 2.45 -6.51 -0.90
C ILE A 239 2.50 -8.01 -0.55
N LYS A 240 1.72 -8.47 0.44
CA LYS A 240 1.62 -9.89 0.80
C LYS A 240 1.09 -10.75 -0.34
N ILE A 241 0.03 -10.31 -1.01
CA ILE A 241 -0.49 -10.98 -2.22
C ILE A 241 0.62 -11.09 -3.27
N ALA A 242 1.40 -10.03 -3.49
CA ALA A 242 2.49 -10.03 -4.46
C ALA A 242 3.63 -10.97 -4.06
N ILE A 243 3.97 -11.10 -2.78
CA ILE A 243 4.95 -12.07 -2.27
C ILE A 243 4.49 -13.49 -2.62
N THR A 244 3.29 -13.88 -2.19
CA THR A 244 2.72 -15.21 -2.46
C THR A 244 2.71 -15.53 -3.96
N VAL A 245 2.20 -14.59 -4.77
CA VAL A 245 2.08 -14.80 -6.21
C VAL A 245 3.45 -14.84 -6.89
N ALA A 246 4.41 -14.01 -6.46
CA ALA A 246 5.75 -14.01 -7.02
C ALA A 246 6.46 -15.36 -6.79
N GLU A 247 6.26 -15.97 -5.63
CA GLU A 247 6.77 -17.31 -5.31
C GLU A 247 6.09 -18.39 -6.16
N ASP A 248 4.75 -18.45 -6.15
CA ASP A 248 3.96 -19.43 -6.88
C ASP A 248 4.24 -19.40 -8.39
N ARG A 249 4.42 -18.19 -8.93
CA ARG A 249 4.71 -17.95 -10.35
C ARG A 249 6.20 -18.04 -10.68
N LYS A 250 7.06 -18.30 -9.69
CA LYS A 250 8.53 -18.37 -9.83
C LYS A 250 9.13 -17.07 -10.38
N THR A 251 8.45 -15.94 -10.17
CA THR A 251 8.97 -14.59 -10.45
C THR A 251 10.25 -14.35 -9.66
N THR A 252 10.30 -14.87 -8.43
CA THR A 252 11.45 -14.84 -7.50
C THR A 252 12.73 -15.47 -8.05
N LYS A 253 12.69 -16.23 -9.15
CA LYS A 253 13.91 -16.71 -9.83
C LYS A 253 14.69 -15.62 -10.56
N SER A 254 14.14 -14.41 -10.68
CA SER A 254 14.80 -13.28 -11.32
C SER A 254 14.65 -12.04 -10.47
N ILE A 255 15.71 -11.66 -9.75
CA ILE A 255 15.72 -10.48 -8.88
C ILE A 255 15.17 -9.22 -9.57
N SER A 256 15.54 -8.95 -10.82
CA SER A 256 15.02 -7.77 -11.53
C SER A 256 13.54 -7.86 -11.89
N LYS A 257 13.00 -9.06 -12.14
CA LYS A 257 11.55 -9.20 -12.36
C LYS A 257 10.80 -9.02 -11.04
N THR A 258 11.32 -9.58 -9.95
CA THR A 258 10.77 -9.38 -8.60
C THR A 258 10.81 -7.91 -8.21
N ALA A 259 11.97 -7.25 -8.27
CA ALA A 259 12.12 -5.83 -7.95
C ALA A 259 11.21 -4.95 -8.82
N ARG A 260 11.06 -5.27 -10.12
CA ARG A 260 10.13 -4.54 -11.01
C ARG A 260 8.67 -4.70 -10.60
N LEU A 261 8.24 -5.91 -10.24
CA LEU A 261 6.88 -6.16 -9.78
C LEU A 261 6.57 -5.29 -8.56
N PHE A 262 7.42 -5.35 -7.54
CA PHE A 262 7.17 -4.64 -6.31
C PHE A 262 7.37 -3.12 -6.42
N ALA A 263 8.26 -2.64 -7.29
CA ALA A 263 8.36 -1.20 -7.56
C ALA A 263 7.08 -0.68 -8.22
N LEU A 264 6.57 -1.34 -9.27
CA LEU A 264 5.32 -0.95 -9.91
C LEU A 264 4.16 -0.95 -8.90
N LEU A 265 4.08 -1.99 -8.08
CA LEU A 265 3.03 -2.12 -7.06
C LEU A 265 3.16 -1.03 -5.99
N GLY A 266 4.33 -0.89 -5.39
CA GLY A 266 4.60 0.11 -4.34
C GLY A 266 4.32 1.53 -4.83
N MET A 267 4.81 1.91 -6.02
CA MET A 267 4.51 3.22 -6.62
C MET A 267 3.00 3.44 -6.80
N SER A 268 2.27 2.44 -7.31
CA SER A 268 0.82 2.55 -7.46
C SER A 268 0.09 2.73 -6.13
N MET A 269 0.54 2.05 -5.07
CA MET A 269 -0.02 2.24 -3.72
C MET A 269 0.24 3.65 -3.21
N GLY A 270 1.47 4.16 -3.39
CA GLY A 270 1.83 5.53 -3.03
C GLY A 270 0.98 6.57 -3.76
N ASP A 271 0.82 6.42 -5.07
CA ASP A 271 0.06 7.36 -5.91
C ASP A 271 -1.44 7.34 -5.61
N SER A 272 -1.99 6.16 -5.32
CA SER A 272 -3.37 6.00 -4.87
C SER A 272 -3.69 6.77 -3.60
N VAL A 273 -2.71 6.96 -2.69
CA VAL A 273 -2.88 7.83 -1.53
C VAL A 273 -3.13 9.26 -1.98
N VAL A 274 -2.31 9.78 -2.88
CA VAL A 274 -2.40 11.18 -3.34
C VAL A 274 -3.79 11.47 -3.88
N VAL A 275 -4.29 10.59 -4.75
CA VAL A 275 -5.63 10.75 -5.36
C VAL A 275 -6.73 10.66 -4.30
N SER A 276 -6.79 9.58 -3.52
CA SER A 276 -7.87 9.38 -2.56
C SER A 276 -7.83 10.36 -1.38
N TRP A 277 -6.66 10.87 -0.99
CA TRP A 277 -6.56 11.92 0.03
C TRP A 277 -6.97 13.29 -0.49
N ASN A 278 -6.79 13.59 -1.79
CA ASN A 278 -7.34 14.82 -2.39
C ASN A 278 -8.88 14.75 -2.38
N ASP A 279 -9.50 13.67 -2.87
CA ASP A 279 -10.96 13.49 -2.78
C ASP A 279 -11.47 13.62 -1.34
N LYS A 280 -10.81 12.98 -0.37
CA LYS A 280 -11.18 13.08 1.05
C LYS A 280 -11.11 14.51 1.56
N PHE A 281 -10.08 15.24 1.17
CA PHE A 281 -9.87 16.60 1.59
C PHE A 281 -10.91 17.55 0.98
N ASP A 282 -11.22 17.38 -0.31
CA ASP A 282 -12.09 18.28 -1.06
C ASP A 282 -13.57 18.08 -0.70
N TYR A 283 -14.01 16.82 -0.60
CA TYR A 283 -15.43 16.53 -0.36
C TYR A 283 -15.80 16.45 1.12
N GLN A 284 -14.84 16.07 1.97
CA GLN A 284 -15.05 15.94 3.42
C GLN A 284 -16.32 15.13 3.78
N ALA A 285 -16.70 14.15 2.96
CA ALA A 285 -17.97 13.45 3.11
C ALA A 285 -18.09 12.74 4.47
N TRP A 286 -19.22 12.92 5.15
CA TRP A 286 -19.52 12.24 6.40
C TRP A 286 -19.58 10.71 6.24
N ARG A 287 -19.34 10.00 7.33
CA ARG A 287 -19.40 8.53 7.35
C ARG A 287 -20.85 8.06 7.50
N PRO A 288 -21.19 6.84 7.04
CA PRO A 288 -22.59 6.37 7.03
C PRO A 288 -23.27 6.40 8.40
N ALA A 289 -22.57 6.05 9.49
CA ALA A 289 -23.15 6.13 10.83
C ALA A 289 -23.64 7.55 11.16
N THR A 290 -22.82 8.57 10.88
CA THR A 290 -23.18 9.98 11.08
C THR A 290 -24.33 10.39 10.17
N ALA A 291 -24.30 9.98 8.91
CA ALA A 291 -25.34 10.27 7.94
C ALA A 291 -26.70 9.68 8.37
N ILE A 292 -26.74 8.41 8.74
CA ILE A 292 -27.95 7.70 9.20
C ILE A 292 -28.49 8.32 10.50
N HIS A 293 -27.62 8.71 11.44
CA HIS A 293 -28.05 9.33 12.70
C HIS A 293 -28.69 10.71 12.49
N ASN A 294 -28.29 11.43 11.44
CA ASN A 294 -28.68 12.82 11.18
C ASN A 294 -29.43 12.98 9.83
N ALA A 295 -30.04 11.92 9.31
CA ALA A 295 -30.69 11.94 7.99
C ALA A 295 -31.88 12.92 7.94
N ASP A 296 -32.41 13.37 9.08
CA ASP A 296 -33.41 14.44 9.18
C ASP A 296 -32.85 15.83 8.85
N THR A 297 -31.54 15.96 8.68
CA THR A 297 -30.84 17.23 8.39
C THR A 297 -30.25 17.31 6.97
N ASP A 298 -30.28 16.22 6.20
CA ASP A 298 -29.66 16.16 4.87
C ASP A 298 -30.51 16.82 3.77
N GLY A 299 -31.78 17.10 4.05
CA GLY A 299 -32.72 17.73 3.12
C GLY A 299 -33.39 16.75 2.15
N ASN A 300 -33.21 15.45 2.34
CA ASN A 300 -33.74 14.40 1.47
C ASN A 300 -35.02 13.78 2.05
N PRO A 301 -36.16 13.79 1.33
CA PRO A 301 -37.40 13.19 1.83
C PRO A 301 -37.38 11.66 1.86
N ASP A 302 -36.42 11.02 1.17
CA ASP A 302 -36.31 9.58 1.02
C ASP A 302 -35.29 8.94 1.99
N THR A 303 -34.72 9.74 2.90
CA THR A 303 -33.90 9.27 4.02
C THR A 303 -34.65 9.42 5.35
N VAL A 304 -34.36 8.53 6.29
CA VAL A 304 -34.98 8.55 7.62
C VAL A 304 -33.90 8.41 8.67
N ALA A 305 -33.81 9.39 9.58
CA ALA A 305 -32.87 9.35 10.68
C ALA A 305 -33.11 8.13 11.58
N ASP A 306 -32.03 7.48 12.02
CA ASP A 306 -32.06 6.46 13.04
C ASP A 306 -30.90 6.67 14.03
N PRO A 307 -31.11 7.44 15.10
CA PRO A 307 -30.08 7.70 16.10
C PRO A 307 -29.62 6.47 16.89
N SER A 308 -30.32 5.34 16.77
CA SER A 308 -29.99 4.09 17.46
C SER A 308 -29.19 3.12 16.60
N TRP A 309 -29.02 3.42 15.31
CA TRP A 309 -28.30 2.57 14.37
C TRP A 309 -26.84 2.38 14.79
N ILE A 310 -26.35 1.15 14.73
CA ILE A 310 -24.97 0.80 15.07
C ILE A 310 -24.40 0.01 13.90
N GLN A 311 -23.20 0.38 13.43
CA GLN A 311 -22.54 -0.35 12.35
C GLN A 311 -22.30 -1.83 12.73
N ARG A 312 -22.46 -2.71 11.74
CA ARG A 312 -22.32 -4.16 11.86
C ARG A 312 -20.94 -4.56 12.35
N ASN A 313 -19.90 -3.96 11.75
CA ASN A 313 -18.50 -4.24 12.06
C ASN A 313 -17.69 -2.94 12.11
N GLY A 314 -16.57 -2.98 12.84
CA GLY A 314 -15.62 -1.87 12.90
C GLY A 314 -16.12 -0.61 13.63
N SER A 315 -15.59 0.54 13.20
CA SER A 315 -15.86 1.86 13.79
C SER A 315 -16.17 2.86 12.68
N ILE A 316 -16.67 4.04 13.04
CA ILE A 316 -17.00 5.14 12.10
C ILE A 316 -15.80 5.51 11.20
N GLY A 317 -14.57 5.32 11.69
CA GLY A 317 -13.35 5.65 10.96
C GLY A 317 -12.82 7.05 11.30
N SER A 318 -11.57 7.32 10.89
CA SER A 318 -10.82 8.53 11.25
C SER A 318 -10.45 9.40 10.03
N SER A 319 -11.22 9.27 8.95
CA SER A 319 -11.05 10.07 7.73
C SER A 319 -12.40 10.23 7.03
N PRO A 320 -12.58 11.26 6.20
CA PRO A 320 -13.74 11.40 5.33
C PRO A 320 -14.03 10.14 4.54
N GLU A 321 -15.29 9.94 4.17
CA GLU A 321 -15.77 8.71 3.52
C GLU A 321 -15.20 8.60 2.10
N HIS A 322 -15.41 9.63 1.29
CA HIS A 322 -15.20 9.57 -0.15
C HIS A 322 -13.77 9.96 -0.56
N THR A 323 -13.07 9.21 -1.41
CA THR A 323 -13.36 7.82 -1.82
C THR A 323 -12.79 6.81 -0.82
N SER A 324 -13.27 5.57 -0.81
CA SER A 324 -12.69 4.49 0.01
C SER A 324 -11.21 4.26 -0.29
N GLY A 325 -10.35 4.39 0.73
CA GLY A 325 -8.92 4.11 0.60
C GLY A 325 -8.66 2.63 0.26
N GLN A 326 -9.36 1.72 0.94
CA GLN A 326 -9.31 0.28 0.69
C GLN A 326 -9.60 -0.05 -0.78
N SER A 327 -10.70 0.50 -1.32
CA SER A 327 -11.08 0.27 -2.72
C SER A 327 -10.06 0.85 -3.69
N THR A 328 -9.49 2.01 -3.36
CA THR A 328 -8.45 2.64 -4.19
C THR A 328 -7.18 1.77 -4.25
N PHE A 329 -6.69 1.28 -3.12
CA PHE A 329 -5.55 0.35 -3.08
C PHE A 329 -5.86 -0.97 -3.80
N ALA A 330 -7.06 -1.52 -3.63
CA ALA A 330 -7.50 -2.73 -4.32
C ALA A 330 -7.56 -2.58 -5.83
N GLY A 331 -8.15 -1.48 -6.32
CA GLY A 331 -8.19 -1.17 -7.75
C GLY A 331 -6.80 -1.03 -8.36
N ALA A 332 -5.91 -0.28 -7.70
CA ALA A 332 -4.54 -0.10 -8.17
C ALA A 332 -3.72 -1.40 -8.14
N GLY A 333 -3.78 -2.12 -7.00
CA GLY A 333 -3.03 -3.37 -6.80
C GLY A 333 -3.45 -4.46 -7.77
N SER A 334 -4.75 -4.72 -7.89
CA SER A 334 -5.28 -5.73 -8.80
C SER A 334 -4.89 -5.44 -10.25
N THR A 335 -5.00 -4.18 -10.67
CA THR A 335 -4.64 -3.72 -12.00
C THR A 335 -3.15 -3.92 -12.28
N VAL A 336 -2.26 -3.46 -11.39
CA VAL A 336 -0.80 -3.63 -11.57
C VAL A 336 -0.41 -5.11 -11.63
N MET A 337 -0.96 -5.94 -10.73
CA MET A 337 -0.72 -7.37 -10.72
C MET A 337 -1.17 -8.03 -12.04
N ALA A 338 -2.38 -7.72 -12.50
CA ALA A 338 -2.91 -8.24 -13.76
C ALA A 338 -2.06 -7.79 -14.97
N HIS A 339 -1.64 -6.52 -15.01
CA HIS A 339 -0.79 -5.97 -16.07
C HIS A 339 0.59 -6.62 -16.08
N PHE A 340 1.23 -6.77 -14.92
CA PHE A 340 2.57 -7.37 -14.82
C PHE A 340 2.58 -8.83 -15.30
N TYR A 341 1.57 -9.61 -14.90
CA TYR A 341 1.44 -11.00 -15.33
C TYR A 341 0.77 -11.18 -16.69
N HIS A 342 0.32 -10.09 -17.32
CA HIS A 342 -0.50 -10.08 -18.53
C HIS A 342 -1.73 -10.99 -18.42
N ARG A 343 -2.30 -11.07 -17.22
CA ARG A 343 -3.39 -11.99 -16.86
C ARG A 343 -4.02 -11.62 -15.52
N ASP A 344 -5.34 -11.38 -15.51
CA ASP A 344 -6.12 -11.20 -14.28
C ASP A 344 -6.42 -12.54 -13.58
N HIS A 345 -6.77 -13.59 -14.33
CA HIS A 345 -7.07 -14.92 -13.81
C HIS A 345 -5.82 -15.69 -13.34
N VAL A 346 -5.28 -15.26 -12.21
CA VAL A 346 -4.25 -15.95 -11.43
C VAL A 346 -4.90 -16.39 -10.11
N ARG A 347 -4.81 -17.68 -9.80
CA ARG A 347 -5.26 -18.22 -8.52
C ARG A 347 -4.18 -18.03 -7.47
N PHE A 348 -4.58 -17.58 -6.29
CA PHE A 348 -3.70 -17.43 -5.15
C PHE A 348 -4.51 -17.56 -3.86
N SER A 349 -3.81 -17.85 -2.76
CA SER A 349 -4.38 -17.91 -1.42
C SER A 349 -3.48 -17.12 -0.49
N PHE A 350 -4.05 -16.21 0.29
CA PHE A 350 -3.29 -15.46 1.28
C PHE A 350 -4.15 -15.25 2.53
N GLU A 351 -3.49 -14.93 3.65
CA GLU A 351 -4.12 -14.65 4.92
C GLU A 351 -3.93 -13.18 5.27
N GLY A 352 -5.03 -12.45 5.48
CA GLY A 352 -4.99 -11.07 5.97
C GLY A 352 -4.55 -11.01 7.44
N ASP A 353 -3.90 -9.93 7.86
CA ASP A 353 -3.34 -9.84 9.22
C ASP A 353 -4.40 -9.91 10.33
N ASP A 354 -5.61 -9.43 10.04
CA ASP A 354 -6.73 -9.41 10.99
C ASP A 354 -7.67 -10.64 10.80
N ALA A 355 -7.32 -11.58 9.92
CA ALA A 355 -8.19 -12.71 9.58
C ALA A 355 -8.47 -13.63 10.79
N ILE A 356 -9.74 -14.00 10.96
CA ILE A 356 -10.18 -14.89 12.05
C ILE A 356 -10.57 -16.30 11.57
N ALA A 357 -10.61 -16.51 10.25
CA ALA A 357 -10.98 -17.77 9.60
C ALA A 357 -9.84 -18.35 8.74
N GLY A 358 -8.61 -17.86 8.91
CA GLY A 358 -7.44 -18.27 8.14
C GLY A 358 -7.40 -17.73 6.71
N PRO A 359 -6.61 -18.35 5.81
CA PRO A 359 -6.39 -17.84 4.47
C PRO A 359 -7.64 -17.96 3.57
N ARG A 360 -7.83 -16.98 2.68
CA ARG A 360 -8.85 -17.01 1.63
C ARG A 360 -8.20 -17.23 0.26
N SER A 361 -8.95 -17.88 -0.63
CA SER A 361 -8.49 -18.21 -1.98
C SER A 361 -9.26 -17.43 -3.03
N PHE A 362 -8.54 -16.84 -3.98
CA PHE A 362 -9.09 -16.04 -5.07
C PHE A 362 -8.76 -16.68 -6.42
N ARG A 363 -9.61 -16.45 -7.41
CA ARG A 363 -9.50 -16.97 -8.79
C ARG A 363 -8.89 -15.95 -9.76
N SER A 364 -8.85 -14.68 -9.36
CA SER A 364 -8.23 -13.59 -10.08
C SER A 364 -7.87 -12.45 -9.14
N PHE A 365 -7.03 -11.53 -9.61
CA PHE A 365 -6.73 -10.31 -8.86
C PHE A 365 -7.95 -9.42 -8.72
N SER A 366 -8.79 -9.31 -9.74
CA SER A 366 -10.02 -8.50 -9.69
C SER A 366 -11.12 -9.10 -8.79
N GLN A 367 -11.02 -10.37 -8.39
CA GLN A 367 -11.92 -10.96 -7.40
C GLN A 367 -11.52 -10.58 -5.96
N ALA A 368 -10.22 -10.40 -5.73
CA ALA A 368 -9.67 -9.96 -4.46
C ALA A 368 -9.79 -8.45 -4.34
#